data_AF-A0A540VP52-F1
#
_entry.id   AF-A0A540VP52-F1
#
_cell.length_a   1.000
_cell.length_b   1.000
_cell.length_c   1.000
_cell.angle_alpha   90.00
_cell.angle_beta   90.00
_cell.angle_gamma   90.00
#
_symmetry.space_group_name_H-M   'P 1'
#
loop_
_entity.id
_entity.type
_entity.pdbx_description
1 polymer ?
#
loop_
_entity_poly.entity_id
_entity_poly.type
_entity_poly.pdbx_seq_one_letter_code
_entity_poly.pdbx_strand_id
1 'polypeptide(L)'
;MMALAGNRGSDSLGQRKRNWTGLPKVVASFMALALLGACAQTDNIYEGPKTASVGNLTAQNLTLRQVAPPSHRQIVAVYAFPDLTGQYKEPDRVQSLSRAVTQAGAPLLIKALQDASEGRWFSVLDRSSLESVVQERQIIERMRQQYRGEQEIDPNVLGPLMHAGIIITGGIVGYDSNLSTGGVGARYLGIGANREWKYDVVSVNIRAVSTETGEVLANVLVRKPIASIKDQGDVFRYVELDKLLEVEAGYSTNEPRQIAVQQSVEKAVMALIAEGAMRDIWSFDNKNEQRAFIEGYRSELFNGDGASSTTYLARPKTRSPAAIPQTRPRTRPVQVRTQPAAPQDAPLPKPPENGEPLG
;
A
#
# COMPACT_ATOMS: atom_id res chain seq x y z
N MET A 1 67.19 9.15 81.95
CA MET A 1 68.54 9.07 81.34
C MET A 1 68.77 10.35 80.54
N MET A 2 69.80 11.09 80.94
CA MET A 2 70.58 12.17 80.27
C MET A 2 70.10 12.75 78.92
N ALA A 3 70.31 14.01 78.53
CA ALA A 3 70.73 15.29 79.15
C ALA A 3 70.80 16.34 78.01
N LEU A 4 70.52 17.61 78.33
CA LEU A 4 71.12 18.86 77.82
C LEU A 4 71.01 19.24 76.31
N ALA A 5 70.30 20.37 76.05
CA ALA A 5 70.83 21.68 75.59
C ALA A 5 71.17 21.75 74.08
N GLY A 6 70.74 22.70 73.25
CA GLY A 6 70.24 24.06 73.40
C GLY A 6 71.12 25.00 72.58
N ASN A 7 70.63 25.66 71.52
CA ASN A 7 71.08 27.01 71.13
C ASN A 7 70.18 27.70 70.08
N ARG A 8 70.12 29.04 70.19
CA ARG A 8 69.36 30.05 69.45
C ARG A 8 69.96 30.38 68.07
N GLY A 9 69.15 30.98 67.18
CA GLY A 9 69.62 31.77 66.05
C GLY A 9 68.46 32.47 65.33
N SER A 10 68.54 33.80 65.25
CA SER A 10 67.56 34.78 64.77
C SER A 10 67.63 35.04 63.25
N ASP A 11 66.72 35.91 62.79
CA ASP A 11 66.80 36.75 61.57
C ASP A 11 66.36 36.10 60.24
N SER A 12 65.72 36.78 59.27
CA SER A 12 65.13 38.11 59.13
C SER A 12 64.28 38.13 57.83
N LEU A 13 63.44 39.15 57.69
CA LEU A 13 62.53 39.42 56.56
C LEU A 13 63.23 39.56 55.19
N GLY A 14 62.57 39.03 54.15
CA GLY A 14 62.86 39.35 52.75
C GLY A 14 61.61 39.30 51.89
N GLN A 15 60.96 40.46 51.68
CA GLN A 15 59.84 40.63 50.75
C GLN A 15 60.31 40.37 49.30
N ARG A 16 59.69 39.40 48.61
CA ARG A 16 59.81 39.25 47.16
C ARG A 16 58.67 39.96 46.44
N LYS A 17 59.00 41.02 45.70
CA LYS A 17 58.13 41.63 44.69
C LYS A 17 57.84 40.61 43.58
N ARG A 18 56.56 40.31 43.35
CA ARG A 18 56.10 39.37 42.31
C ARG A 18 55.66 40.16 41.09
N ASN A 19 56.51 40.15 40.06
CA ASN A 19 56.30 40.87 38.80
C ASN A 19 55.09 40.30 38.04
N TRP A 20 54.10 41.16 37.78
CA TRP A 20 52.82 40.85 37.13
C TRP A 20 52.86 41.35 35.67
N THR A 21 53.59 40.68 34.78
CA THR A 21 53.72 41.10 33.37
C THR A 21 53.59 39.99 32.34
N GLY A 22 53.11 38.79 32.73
CA GLY A 22 52.95 37.64 31.82
C GLY A 22 51.52 37.21 31.49
N LEU A 23 50.51 37.63 32.26
CA LEU A 23 49.17 37.05 32.19
C LEU A 23 48.23 37.56 31.06
N PRO A 24 48.28 38.81 30.56
CA PRO A 24 47.20 39.30 29.69
C PRO A 24 47.24 38.73 28.26
N LYS A 25 48.41 38.28 27.77
CA LYS A 25 48.56 37.74 26.40
C LYS A 25 48.07 36.29 26.27
N VAL A 26 48.22 35.48 27.32
CA VAL A 26 47.78 34.08 27.31
C VAL A 26 46.26 33.97 27.46
N VAL A 27 45.66 34.84 28.28
CA VAL A 27 44.20 34.91 28.46
C VAL A 27 43.50 35.43 27.20
N ALA A 28 44.07 36.43 26.51
CA ALA A 28 43.53 36.91 25.24
C ALA A 28 43.59 35.84 24.13
N SER A 29 44.65 35.02 24.10
CA SER A 29 44.79 33.92 23.14
C SER A 29 43.79 32.78 23.38
N PHE A 30 43.52 32.44 24.65
CA PHE A 30 42.50 31.44 24.99
C PHE A 30 41.07 31.91 24.69
N MET A 31 40.79 33.20 24.88
CA MET A 31 39.49 33.79 24.54
C MET A 31 39.27 33.90 23.02
N ALA A 32 40.32 34.16 22.25
CA ALA A 32 40.26 34.12 20.79
C ALA A 32 40.06 32.71 20.22
N LEU A 33 40.62 31.67 20.87
CA LEU A 33 40.42 30.27 20.48
C LEU A 33 38.99 29.77 20.81
N ALA A 34 38.38 30.28 21.88
CA ALA A 34 36.99 29.96 22.25
C ALA A 34 35.96 30.57 21.27
N LEU A 35 36.29 31.67 20.60
CA LEU A 35 35.41 32.34 19.63
C LEU A 35 35.44 31.71 18.22
N LEU A 36 36.41 30.84 17.93
CA LEU A 36 36.53 30.15 16.63
C LEU A 36 35.79 28.79 16.58
N GLY A 37 35.29 28.28 17.71
CA GLY A 37 34.53 27.02 17.79
C GLY A 37 33.04 27.16 17.52
N ALA A 38 32.53 28.36 17.26
CA ALA A 38 31.11 28.66 17.12
C ALA A 38 30.59 28.61 15.66
N CYS A 39 31.32 27.98 14.73
CA CYS A 39 30.77 27.65 13.43
C CYS A 39 29.68 26.58 13.62
N ALA A 40 28.46 27.07 13.72
CA ALA A 40 27.23 26.34 13.89
C ALA A 40 27.09 25.24 12.83
N GLN A 41 26.96 24.01 13.29
CA GLN A 41 26.31 22.98 12.51
C GLN A 41 24.80 23.25 12.61
N THR A 42 24.25 23.95 11.62
CA THR A 42 22.81 24.01 11.43
C THR A 42 22.40 22.65 10.89
N ASP A 43 22.05 21.72 11.77
CA ASP A 43 21.33 20.53 11.33
C ASP A 43 20.08 21.02 10.61
N ASN A 44 19.89 20.59 9.36
CA ASN A 44 18.72 20.93 8.58
C ASN A 44 17.50 20.36 9.31
N ILE A 45 16.82 21.19 10.09
CA ILE A 45 15.68 20.81 10.95
C ILE A 45 14.50 20.26 10.12
N TYR A 46 14.54 20.45 8.80
CA TYR A 46 13.55 19.95 7.85
C TYR A 46 13.92 18.61 7.20
N GLU A 47 15.17 18.14 7.34
CA GLU A 47 15.64 16.88 6.77
C GLU A 47 16.22 15.97 7.86
N GLY A 48 15.44 14.93 8.20
CA GLY A 48 15.94 13.85 9.05
C GLY A 48 16.98 12.98 8.29
N PRO A 49 17.75 12.15 9.01
CA PRO A 49 18.78 11.28 8.42
C PRO A 49 18.21 10.18 7.50
N LYS A 50 16.89 10.01 7.46
CA LYS A 50 16.17 9.04 6.63
C LYS A 50 15.41 9.83 5.56
N THR A 51 15.78 9.63 4.30
CA THR A 51 15.08 10.23 3.17
C THR A 51 13.81 9.45 2.83
N ALA A 52 12.84 10.13 2.23
CA ALA A 52 11.70 9.45 1.63
C ALA A 52 12.19 8.56 0.48
N SER A 53 11.66 7.34 0.40
CA SER A 53 11.95 6.39 -0.67
C SER A 53 10.65 5.90 -1.30
N VAL A 54 10.72 5.51 -2.57
CA VAL A 54 9.65 4.75 -3.21
C VAL A 54 9.58 3.41 -2.47
N GLY A 55 8.38 3.03 -2.04
CA GLY A 55 8.16 1.98 -1.02
C GLY A 55 8.96 0.68 -1.22
N ASN A 56 9.26 0.01 -0.11
CA ASN A 56 10.10 -1.18 -0.12
C ASN A 56 9.41 -2.35 -0.85
N LEU A 57 10.14 -2.95 -1.79
CA LEU A 57 9.70 -4.16 -2.47
C LEU A 57 9.93 -5.37 -1.56
N THR A 58 8.86 -6.05 -1.18
CA THR A 58 8.94 -7.27 -0.36
C THR A 58 9.29 -8.47 -1.23
N ALA A 59 9.81 -9.54 -0.62
CA ALA A 59 10.01 -10.81 -1.32
C ALA A 59 8.67 -11.34 -1.91
N GLN A 60 7.58 -11.22 -1.16
CA GLN A 60 6.25 -11.62 -1.62
C GLN A 60 5.78 -10.81 -2.85
N ASN A 61 6.03 -9.50 -2.87
CA ASN A 61 5.71 -8.64 -4.00
C ASN A 61 6.54 -9.01 -5.24
N LEU A 62 7.84 -9.28 -5.07
CA LEU A 62 8.70 -9.78 -6.15
C LEU A 62 8.14 -11.07 -6.76
N THR A 63 7.75 -12.04 -5.93
CA THR A 63 7.14 -13.29 -6.42
C THR A 63 5.82 -13.01 -7.16
N LEU A 64 5.00 -12.08 -6.67
CA LEU A 64 3.73 -11.69 -7.32
C LEU A 64 3.95 -11.07 -8.71
N ARG A 65 4.99 -10.24 -8.87
CA ARG A 65 5.37 -9.64 -10.15
C ARG A 65 5.95 -10.65 -11.14
N GLN A 66 6.53 -11.75 -10.64
CA GLN A 66 7.12 -12.83 -11.44
C GLN A 66 6.12 -13.92 -11.86
N VAL A 67 4.86 -13.86 -11.42
CA VAL A 67 3.83 -14.80 -11.87
C VAL A 67 3.72 -14.76 -13.40
N ALA A 68 3.66 -15.93 -14.02
CA ALA A 68 3.48 -16.06 -15.46
C ALA A 68 2.22 -15.31 -15.96
N PRO A 69 2.26 -14.71 -17.16
CA PRO A 69 1.17 -13.87 -17.65
C PRO A 69 -0.11 -14.67 -17.98
N PRO A 70 -1.29 -14.03 -17.94
CA PRO A 70 -2.53 -14.66 -18.38
C PRO A 70 -2.61 -14.75 -19.91
N SER A 71 -3.42 -15.68 -20.40
CA SER A 71 -3.84 -15.73 -21.80
C SER A 71 -4.62 -14.49 -22.23
N HIS A 72 -5.42 -13.92 -21.32
CA HIS A 72 -6.17 -12.68 -21.52
C HIS A 72 -6.17 -11.87 -20.23
N ARG A 73 -5.96 -10.55 -20.33
CA ARG A 73 -6.03 -9.65 -19.18
C ARG A 73 -7.47 -9.55 -18.67
N GLN A 74 -7.65 -9.71 -17.36
CA GLN A 74 -8.97 -9.76 -16.72
C GLN A 74 -9.40 -8.35 -16.28
N ILE A 75 -10.60 -7.89 -16.68
CA ILE A 75 -11.16 -6.62 -16.20
C ILE A 75 -11.92 -6.88 -14.90
N VAL A 76 -11.45 -6.31 -13.80
CA VAL A 76 -11.96 -6.55 -12.45
C VAL A 76 -12.33 -5.25 -11.77
N ALA A 77 -13.37 -5.25 -10.93
CA ALA A 77 -13.74 -4.11 -10.11
C ALA A 77 -13.39 -4.37 -8.64
N VAL A 78 -12.85 -3.35 -7.97
CA VAL A 78 -12.57 -3.37 -6.53
C VAL A 78 -13.39 -2.29 -5.86
N TYR A 79 -14.23 -2.67 -4.91
CA TYR A 79 -15.02 -1.76 -4.06
C TYR A 79 -14.26 -1.50 -2.75
N ALA A 80 -14.94 -1.53 -1.60
CA ALA A 80 -14.30 -1.47 -0.31
C ALA A 80 -13.55 -2.76 0.02
N PHE A 81 -12.46 -2.61 0.76
CA PHE A 81 -11.72 -3.69 1.39
C PHE A 81 -11.48 -3.33 2.86
N PRO A 82 -12.49 -3.50 3.72
CA PRO A 82 -12.46 -3.00 5.08
C PRO A 82 -11.61 -3.86 6.02
N ASP A 83 -11.26 -3.27 7.15
CA ASP A 83 -10.85 -3.99 8.35
C ASP A 83 -12.10 -4.52 9.07
N LEU A 84 -12.25 -5.84 9.10
CA LEU A 84 -13.34 -6.56 9.76
C LEU A 84 -12.88 -7.21 11.08
N THR A 85 -11.65 -6.95 11.52
CA THR A 85 -11.10 -7.53 12.75
C THR A 85 -11.72 -6.94 14.01
N GLY A 86 -12.14 -5.66 13.92
CA GLY A 86 -12.63 -4.90 15.06
C GLY A 86 -11.54 -4.52 16.07
N GLN A 87 -10.27 -4.83 15.82
CA GLN A 87 -9.21 -4.73 16.81
C GLN A 87 -8.63 -3.32 16.96
N TYR A 88 -8.37 -2.94 18.20
CA TYR A 88 -7.66 -1.71 18.57
C TYR A 88 -6.24 -2.05 19.03
N LYS A 89 -5.34 -1.07 18.95
CA LYS A 89 -3.99 -1.23 19.51
C LYS A 89 -4.12 -1.49 21.01
N GLU A 90 -3.33 -2.43 21.49
CA GLU A 90 -3.24 -2.69 22.93
C GLU A 90 -2.79 -1.43 23.67
N PRO A 91 -3.48 -1.08 24.77
CA PRO A 91 -3.14 0.07 25.58
C PRO A 91 -1.97 -0.24 26.52
N ASP A 92 -0.96 0.62 26.59
CA ASP A 92 0.11 0.46 27.60
C ASP A 92 -0.40 0.81 29.02
N ARG A 93 -1.32 1.78 29.13
CA ARG A 93 -1.93 2.21 30.41
C ARG A 93 -3.38 2.73 30.31
N VAL A 94 -3.80 3.23 29.14
CA VAL A 94 -5.12 3.85 28.89
C VAL A 94 -5.70 3.34 27.57
N GLN A 95 -7.02 3.13 27.50
CA GLN A 95 -7.73 2.67 26.31
C GLN A 95 -7.28 3.42 25.03
N SER A 96 -6.90 2.66 23.99
CA SER A 96 -6.46 3.21 22.71
C SER A 96 -7.63 3.30 21.72
N LEU A 97 -7.79 4.44 21.06
CA LEU A 97 -8.73 4.62 19.94
C LEU A 97 -8.10 4.27 18.58
N SER A 98 -6.81 3.96 18.55
CA SER A 98 -6.11 3.61 17.32
C SER A 98 -6.43 2.17 16.93
N ARG A 99 -6.81 1.95 15.67
CA ARG A 99 -7.00 0.60 15.11
C ARG A 99 -5.67 -0.16 15.08
N ALA A 100 -5.73 -1.48 15.34
CA ALA A 100 -4.56 -2.35 15.27
C ALA A 100 -4.08 -2.58 13.84
N VAL A 101 -5.02 -2.46 12.89
CA VAL A 101 -4.83 -2.73 11.47
C VAL A 101 -5.23 -1.51 10.63
N THR A 102 -4.61 -1.37 9.47
CA THR A 102 -4.90 -0.30 8.52
C THR A 102 -6.33 -0.34 7.99
N GLN A 103 -6.89 0.84 7.77
CA GLN A 103 -8.20 1.03 7.12
C GLN A 103 -8.04 1.26 5.60
N ALA A 104 -6.80 1.37 5.11
CA ALA A 104 -6.49 1.60 3.69
C ALA A 104 -6.35 0.29 2.91
N GLY A 105 -7.28 -0.65 3.11
CA GLY A 105 -7.22 -1.97 2.49
C GLY A 105 -7.43 -1.94 0.97
N ALA A 106 -8.33 -1.09 0.47
CA ALA A 106 -8.66 -1.05 -0.97
C ALA A 106 -7.46 -0.59 -1.82
N PRO A 107 -6.72 0.48 -1.45
CA PRO A 107 -5.47 0.84 -2.12
C PRO A 107 -4.42 -0.29 -2.14
N LEU A 108 -4.27 -1.04 -1.05
CA LEU A 108 -3.34 -2.18 -1.00
C LEU A 108 -3.74 -3.29 -1.96
N LEU A 109 -5.04 -3.62 -2.02
CA LEU A 109 -5.56 -4.63 -2.94
C LEU A 109 -5.40 -4.19 -4.40
N ILE A 110 -5.78 -2.95 -4.73
CA ILE A 110 -5.63 -2.38 -6.07
C ILE A 110 -4.15 -2.43 -6.50
N LYS A 111 -3.23 -2.04 -5.62
CA LYS A 111 -1.80 -2.11 -5.88
C LYS A 111 -1.35 -3.55 -6.16
N ALA A 112 -1.72 -4.51 -5.31
CA ALA A 112 -1.34 -5.91 -5.50
C ALA A 112 -1.86 -6.49 -6.83
N LEU A 113 -3.10 -6.15 -7.22
CA LEU A 113 -3.67 -6.54 -8.52
C LEU A 113 -2.93 -5.88 -9.70
N GLN A 114 -2.49 -4.63 -9.55
CA GLN A 114 -1.68 -3.93 -10.55
C GLN A 114 -0.23 -4.43 -10.63
N ASP A 115 0.33 -4.93 -9.54
CA ASP A 115 1.68 -5.51 -9.52
C ASP A 115 1.71 -6.92 -10.14
N ALA A 116 0.59 -7.67 -10.09
CA ALA A 116 0.52 -9.05 -10.56
C ALA A 116 0.97 -9.23 -12.03
N SER A 117 2.04 -9.99 -12.23
CA SER A 117 2.74 -10.14 -13.52
C SER A 117 3.02 -8.81 -14.23
N GLU A 118 3.50 -7.80 -13.49
CA GLU A 118 3.78 -6.46 -14.02
C GLU A 118 2.53 -5.79 -14.63
N GLY A 119 1.37 -5.99 -14.01
CA GLY A 119 0.09 -5.44 -14.44
C GLY A 119 -0.57 -6.18 -15.60
N ARG A 120 -0.02 -7.32 -16.03
CA ARG A 120 -0.58 -8.11 -17.13
C ARG A 120 -1.81 -8.93 -16.73
N TRP A 121 -1.95 -9.28 -15.45
CA TRP A 121 -3.10 -10.07 -14.98
C TRP A 121 -4.41 -9.31 -15.01
N PHE A 122 -4.44 -8.12 -14.42
CA PHE A 122 -5.68 -7.40 -14.14
C PHE A 122 -5.69 -6.00 -14.73
N SER A 123 -6.82 -5.62 -15.31
CA SER A 123 -7.22 -4.23 -15.54
C SER A 123 -8.21 -3.87 -14.43
N VAL A 124 -7.75 -3.06 -13.48
CA VAL A 124 -8.48 -2.81 -12.23
C VAL A 124 -9.31 -1.54 -12.37
N LEU A 125 -10.62 -1.67 -12.18
CA LEU A 125 -11.56 -0.57 -12.05
C LEU A 125 -11.73 -0.23 -10.57
N ASP A 126 -11.21 0.92 -10.15
CA ASP A 126 -11.39 1.41 -8.78
C ASP A 126 -12.84 1.90 -8.59
N ARG A 127 -13.61 1.14 -7.82
CA ARG A 127 -14.98 1.52 -7.40
C ARG A 127 -15.01 2.05 -5.97
N SER A 128 -13.90 1.99 -5.23
CA SER A 128 -13.79 2.59 -3.91
C SER A 128 -13.82 4.12 -3.98
N SER A 129 -13.39 4.71 -5.09
CA SER A 129 -13.40 6.15 -5.38
C SER A 129 -14.46 6.55 -6.44
N LEU A 130 -15.45 5.69 -6.71
CA LEU A 130 -16.42 5.90 -7.80
C LEU A 130 -17.17 7.23 -7.67
N GLU A 131 -17.53 7.62 -6.45
CA GLU A 131 -18.26 8.88 -6.19
C GLU A 131 -17.48 10.08 -6.72
N SER A 132 -16.18 10.17 -6.42
CA SER A 132 -15.30 11.24 -6.91
C SER A 132 -15.21 11.25 -8.43
N VAL A 133 -15.10 10.08 -9.06
CA VAL A 133 -15.06 9.96 -10.53
C VAL A 133 -16.38 10.41 -11.15
N VAL A 134 -17.52 10.01 -10.58
CA VAL A 134 -18.85 10.42 -11.07
C VAL A 134 -19.06 11.91 -10.90
N GLN A 135 -18.66 12.49 -9.76
CA GLN A 135 -18.76 13.91 -9.49
C GLN A 135 -17.95 14.73 -10.51
N GLU A 136 -16.71 14.36 -10.77
CA GLU A 136 -15.87 15.03 -11.77
C GLU A 136 -16.50 14.97 -13.16
N ARG A 137 -17.05 13.82 -13.53
CA ARG A 137 -17.75 13.66 -14.81
C ARG A 137 -18.99 14.54 -14.90
N GLN A 138 -19.79 14.66 -13.83
CA GLN A 138 -20.93 15.58 -13.78
C GLN A 138 -20.48 17.05 -13.92
N ILE A 139 -19.34 17.41 -13.34
CA ILE A 139 -18.76 18.76 -13.53
C ILE A 139 -18.46 18.98 -15.01
N ILE A 140 -17.77 18.03 -15.67
CA ILE A 140 -17.47 18.11 -17.10
C ILE A 140 -18.76 18.27 -17.93
N GLU A 141 -19.78 17.46 -17.66
CA GLU A 141 -21.07 17.53 -18.36
C GLU A 141 -21.72 18.91 -18.22
N ARG A 142 -21.82 19.43 -16.98
CA ARG A 142 -22.41 20.75 -16.69
C ARG A 142 -21.65 21.89 -17.34
N MET A 143 -20.32 21.88 -17.28
CA MET A 143 -19.50 22.94 -17.86
C MET A 143 -19.63 22.99 -19.38
N ARG A 144 -19.76 21.83 -20.05
CA ARG A 144 -19.96 21.78 -21.50
C ARG A 144 -21.36 22.23 -21.89
N GLN A 145 -22.39 21.80 -21.16
CA GLN A 145 -23.76 22.28 -21.36
C GLN A 145 -23.83 23.82 -21.23
N GLN A 146 -23.26 24.37 -20.16
CA GLN A 146 -23.37 25.80 -19.85
C GLN A 146 -22.54 26.67 -20.79
N TYR A 147 -21.29 26.28 -21.09
CA TYR A 147 -20.35 27.16 -21.80
C TYR A 147 -20.15 26.80 -23.28
N ARG A 148 -20.56 25.60 -23.71
CA ARG A 148 -20.51 25.18 -25.12
C ARG A 148 -21.90 24.98 -25.74
N GLY A 149 -22.97 25.07 -24.96
CA GLY A 149 -24.33 24.85 -25.44
C GLY A 149 -24.62 23.42 -25.90
N GLU A 150 -23.81 22.45 -25.47
CA GLU A 150 -23.96 21.04 -25.85
C GLU A 150 -25.19 20.44 -25.15
N GLN A 151 -26.18 19.98 -25.91
CA GLN A 151 -27.38 19.32 -25.36
C GLN A 151 -27.17 17.81 -25.15
N GLU A 152 -26.46 17.16 -26.07
CA GLU A 152 -25.97 15.79 -25.94
C GLU A 152 -24.44 15.83 -25.90
N ILE A 153 -23.82 15.20 -24.90
CA ILE A 153 -22.36 15.16 -24.78
C ILE A 153 -21.80 14.17 -25.79
N ASP A 154 -20.83 14.63 -26.58
CA ASP A 154 -20.13 13.76 -27.53
C ASP A 154 -19.47 12.59 -26.77
N PRO A 155 -19.84 11.33 -27.07
CA PRO A 155 -19.24 10.18 -26.44
C PRO A 155 -17.74 9.99 -26.72
N ASN A 156 -17.18 10.69 -27.72
CA ASN A 156 -15.73 10.75 -27.94
C ASN A 156 -15.04 11.62 -26.87
N VAL A 157 -15.75 12.57 -26.27
CA VAL A 157 -15.26 13.40 -25.16
C VAL A 157 -15.45 12.67 -23.84
N LEU A 158 -16.65 12.14 -23.62
CA LEU A 158 -17.02 11.50 -22.36
C LEU A 158 -17.71 10.17 -22.61
N GLY A 159 -16.91 9.16 -22.94
CA GLY A 159 -17.39 7.79 -23.15
C GLY A 159 -17.94 7.14 -21.87
N PRO A 160 -18.74 6.06 -21.99
CA PRO A 160 -19.26 5.33 -20.84
C PRO A 160 -18.12 4.75 -19.99
N LEU A 161 -18.35 4.65 -18.68
CA LEU A 161 -17.41 3.95 -17.81
C LEU A 161 -17.34 2.47 -18.20
N MET A 162 -16.13 1.91 -18.23
CA MET A 162 -15.94 0.47 -18.39
C MET A 162 -16.65 -0.27 -17.26
N HIS A 163 -17.08 -1.51 -17.52
CA HIS A 163 -17.61 -2.41 -16.50
C HIS A 163 -16.73 -3.65 -16.36
N ALA A 164 -16.76 -4.25 -15.18
CA ALA A 164 -16.04 -5.48 -14.89
C ALA A 164 -17.02 -6.64 -14.82
N GLY A 165 -16.60 -7.79 -15.34
CA GLY A 165 -17.35 -9.03 -15.19
C GLY A 165 -17.11 -9.77 -13.86
N ILE A 166 -16.04 -9.36 -13.17
CA ILE A 166 -15.64 -9.93 -11.89
C ILE A 166 -15.44 -8.79 -10.89
N ILE A 167 -16.03 -8.93 -9.70
CA ILE A 167 -15.73 -8.10 -8.54
C ILE A 167 -14.73 -8.87 -7.67
N ILE A 168 -13.61 -8.24 -7.35
CA ILE A 168 -12.70 -8.73 -6.31
C ILE A 168 -13.02 -7.97 -5.03
N THR A 169 -13.43 -8.71 -4.00
CA THR A 169 -13.85 -8.15 -2.71
C THR A 169 -13.36 -9.04 -1.56
N GLY A 170 -13.45 -8.55 -0.34
CA GLY A 170 -12.97 -9.24 0.85
C GLY A 170 -12.64 -8.24 1.95
N GLY A 171 -11.68 -8.58 2.79
CA GLY A 171 -11.22 -7.69 3.84
C GLY A 171 -10.14 -8.33 4.71
N ILE A 172 -9.67 -7.56 5.68
CA ILE A 172 -8.82 -8.06 6.75
C ILE A 172 -9.76 -8.64 7.80
N VAL A 173 -9.86 -9.96 7.85
CA VAL A 173 -10.91 -10.68 8.60
C VAL A 173 -10.46 -11.11 9.99
N GLY A 174 -9.14 -11.17 10.24
CA GLY A 174 -8.61 -11.52 11.55
C GLY A 174 -7.32 -10.75 11.86
N TYR A 175 -7.21 -10.33 13.10
CA TYR A 175 -5.96 -9.93 13.71
C TYR A 175 -5.97 -10.51 15.11
N ASP A 176 -5.16 -11.54 15.31
CA ASP A 176 -4.98 -12.17 16.62
C ASP A 176 -3.61 -11.75 17.17
N SER A 177 -3.56 -11.56 18.47
CA SER A 177 -2.40 -11.03 19.21
C SER A 177 -2.20 -11.91 20.43
N ASN A 178 -1.28 -12.86 20.33
CA ASN A 178 -1.00 -13.80 21.40
C ASN A 178 0.34 -13.50 22.05
N LEU A 179 0.30 -13.04 23.31
CA LEU A 179 1.47 -12.94 24.16
C LEU A 179 1.81 -14.35 24.68
N SER A 180 3.04 -14.80 24.45
CA SER A 180 3.52 -16.11 24.91
C SER A 180 4.84 -15.95 25.69
N THR A 181 5.00 -16.76 26.74
CA THR A 181 6.17 -16.68 27.63
C THR A 181 6.83 -18.05 27.74
N GLY A 182 8.10 -18.19 27.33
CA GLY A 182 8.82 -19.46 27.38
C GLY A 182 8.23 -20.60 26.53
N GLY A 183 8.83 -21.80 26.58
CA GLY A 183 8.33 -23.03 25.91
C GLY A 183 9.11 -23.49 24.67
N VAL A 184 8.60 -24.51 23.97
CA VAL A 184 9.23 -25.11 22.76
C VAL A 184 9.47 -24.06 21.65
N GLY A 185 8.59 -23.05 21.54
CA GLY A 185 8.74 -21.92 20.61
C GLY A 185 9.89 -20.96 20.95
N ALA A 186 10.28 -20.85 22.23
CA ALA A 186 11.44 -20.06 22.63
C ALA A 186 12.75 -20.68 22.11
N ARG A 187 12.84 -22.02 22.00
CA ARG A 187 13.97 -22.70 21.34
C ARG A 187 13.99 -22.47 19.82
N TYR A 188 12.83 -22.46 19.17
CA TYR A 188 12.71 -22.22 17.72
C TYR A 188 13.15 -20.81 17.34
N LEU A 189 12.93 -19.83 18.21
CA LEU A 189 13.31 -18.43 18.00
C LEU A 189 14.67 -18.04 18.62
N GLY A 190 15.41 -18.98 19.23
CA GLY A 190 16.70 -18.69 19.89
C GLY A 190 16.59 -17.83 21.16
N ILE A 191 15.42 -17.81 21.79
CA ILE A 191 15.05 -16.97 22.92
C ILE A 191 15.26 -17.74 24.24
N GLY A 192 16.00 -17.15 25.19
CA GLY A 192 16.24 -17.76 26.51
C GLY A 192 14.95 -17.95 27.33
N ALA A 193 14.98 -18.85 28.32
CA ALA A 193 13.81 -19.30 29.10
C ALA A 193 13.00 -18.19 29.83
N ASN A 194 13.57 -16.97 29.95
CA ASN A 194 12.99 -15.85 30.71
C ASN A 194 12.54 -14.66 29.83
N ARG A 195 12.44 -14.83 28.51
CA ARG A 195 12.01 -13.78 27.58
C ARG A 195 10.55 -14.00 27.14
N GLU A 196 9.78 -12.91 27.14
CA GLU A 196 8.43 -12.86 26.59
C GLU A 196 8.52 -12.62 25.08
N TRP A 197 7.70 -13.30 24.30
CA TRP A 197 7.58 -13.06 22.86
C TRP A 197 6.11 -12.94 22.50
N LYS A 198 5.83 -12.22 21.42
CA LYS A 198 4.47 -11.93 20.99
C LYS A 198 4.32 -12.32 19.54
N TYR A 199 3.27 -13.10 19.28
CA TYR A 199 2.94 -13.65 17.99
C TYR A 199 1.61 -13.07 17.53
N ASP A 200 1.69 -12.12 16.61
CA ASP A 200 0.48 -11.59 15.99
C ASP A 200 0.22 -12.36 14.69
N VAL A 201 -1.05 -12.57 14.34
CA VAL A 201 -1.43 -13.20 13.07
C VAL A 201 -2.46 -12.33 12.37
N VAL A 202 -2.15 -11.91 11.15
CA VAL A 202 -3.09 -11.23 10.27
C VAL A 202 -3.74 -12.27 9.35
N SER A 203 -5.06 -12.19 9.20
CA SER A 203 -5.84 -13.02 8.29
C SER A 203 -6.55 -12.15 7.26
N VAL A 204 -6.32 -12.42 5.99
CA VAL A 204 -6.89 -11.69 4.85
C VAL A 204 -7.72 -12.66 4.01
N ASN A 205 -8.98 -12.28 3.74
CA ASN A 205 -9.85 -13.01 2.84
C ASN A 205 -10.07 -12.21 1.55
N ILE A 206 -9.97 -12.88 0.40
CA ILE A 206 -10.29 -12.32 -0.91
C ILE A 206 -11.17 -13.32 -1.66
N ARG A 207 -12.20 -12.81 -2.33
CA ARG A 207 -13.06 -13.58 -3.23
C ARG A 207 -13.29 -12.87 -4.55
N ALA A 208 -13.42 -13.65 -5.61
CA ALA A 208 -13.85 -13.22 -6.92
C ALA A 208 -15.34 -13.56 -7.11
N VAL A 209 -16.16 -12.59 -7.49
CA VAL A 209 -17.61 -12.73 -7.62
C VAL A 209 -18.04 -12.32 -9.02
N SER A 210 -18.88 -13.13 -9.67
CA SER A 210 -19.48 -12.78 -10.96
C SER A 210 -20.44 -11.60 -10.82
N THR A 211 -20.31 -10.58 -11.66
CA THR A 211 -21.29 -9.48 -11.71
C THR A 211 -22.59 -9.87 -12.38
N GLU A 212 -22.58 -10.90 -13.22
CA GLU A 212 -23.76 -11.38 -13.94
C GLU A 212 -24.68 -12.22 -13.04
N THR A 213 -24.10 -13.09 -12.21
CA THR A 213 -24.86 -14.11 -11.48
C THR A 213 -24.77 -13.97 -9.95
N GLY A 214 -23.82 -13.17 -9.44
CA GLY A 214 -23.50 -13.11 -8.02
C GLY A 214 -22.79 -14.36 -7.48
N GLU A 215 -22.44 -15.33 -8.34
CA GLU A 215 -21.73 -16.54 -7.92
C GLU A 215 -20.31 -16.21 -7.43
N VAL A 216 -19.94 -16.78 -6.28
CA VAL A 216 -18.55 -16.71 -5.81
C VAL A 216 -17.72 -17.71 -6.61
N LEU A 217 -16.88 -17.17 -7.48
CA LEU A 217 -16.08 -17.92 -8.44
C LEU A 217 -14.88 -18.57 -7.74
N ALA A 218 -14.15 -17.79 -6.94
CA ALA A 218 -12.99 -18.24 -6.17
C ALA A 218 -12.96 -17.52 -4.81
N ASN A 219 -12.41 -18.17 -3.79
CA ASN A 219 -12.33 -17.63 -2.43
C ASN A 219 -11.05 -18.14 -1.75
N VAL A 220 -10.25 -17.24 -1.21
CA VAL A 220 -8.98 -17.54 -0.56
C VAL A 220 -8.88 -16.89 0.81
N LEU A 221 -8.27 -17.60 1.75
CA LEU A 221 -7.92 -17.09 3.07
C LEU A 221 -6.42 -17.25 3.25
N VAL A 222 -5.72 -16.13 3.44
CA VAL A 222 -4.29 -16.12 3.75
C VAL A 222 -4.11 -15.73 5.20
N ARG A 223 -3.24 -16.44 5.90
CA ARG A 223 -2.83 -16.14 7.27
C ARG A 223 -1.33 -15.86 7.28
N LYS A 224 -0.94 -14.76 7.90
CA LYS A 224 0.45 -14.37 8.02
C LYS A 224 0.80 -14.09 9.48
N PRO A 225 1.75 -14.85 10.04
CA PRO A 225 2.29 -14.52 11.35
C PRO A 225 3.26 -13.33 11.30
N ILE A 226 3.33 -12.64 12.43
CA ILE A 226 4.18 -11.49 12.71
C ILE A 226 4.88 -11.81 14.04
N ALA A 227 6.18 -12.09 13.97
CA ALA A 227 6.97 -12.38 15.15
C ALA A 227 7.51 -11.08 15.77
N SER A 228 7.38 -10.94 17.09
CA SER A 228 7.97 -9.87 17.88
C SER A 228 8.52 -10.40 19.21
N ILE A 229 9.60 -9.81 19.73
CA ILE A 229 10.31 -10.26 20.94
C ILE A 229 10.38 -9.10 21.93
N LYS A 230 10.14 -9.38 23.22
CA LYS A 230 10.20 -8.40 24.32
C LYS A 230 11.39 -8.71 25.23
N ASP A 231 12.31 -7.76 25.35
CA ASP A 231 13.36 -7.78 26.38
C ASP A 231 12.90 -7.01 27.63
N GLN A 232 13.29 -7.52 28.80
CA GLN A 232 12.84 -7.16 30.16
C GLN A 232 12.87 -5.64 30.44
N GLY A 233 11.69 -5.02 30.53
CA GLY A 233 11.46 -3.61 30.82
C GLY A 233 10.08 -3.16 30.32
N ASP A 234 9.47 -2.18 30.98
CA ASP A 234 8.09 -1.67 30.75
C ASP A 234 7.89 -0.97 29.38
N VAL A 235 8.81 -1.18 28.43
CA VAL A 235 8.86 -0.56 27.10
C VAL A 235 9.24 -1.63 26.09
N PHE A 236 8.40 -1.84 25.07
CA PHE A 236 8.74 -2.69 23.92
C PHE A 236 9.98 -2.11 23.22
N ARG A 237 11.16 -2.67 23.49
CA ARG A 237 12.37 -2.36 22.73
C ARG A 237 12.55 -3.43 21.66
N TYR A 238 12.35 -3.01 20.42
CA TYR A 238 12.64 -3.71 19.18
C TYR A 238 14.14 -4.00 19.10
N VAL A 239 14.57 -5.24 19.38
CA VAL A 239 15.99 -5.64 19.32
C VAL A 239 16.27 -6.42 18.04
N GLU A 240 17.31 -6.00 17.32
CA GLU A 240 17.92 -6.77 16.22
C GLU A 240 18.53 -8.05 16.79
N LEU A 241 17.99 -9.21 16.40
CA LEU A 241 18.69 -10.48 16.55
C LEU A 241 19.46 -10.73 15.25
N ASP A 242 20.66 -10.17 15.22
CA ASP A 242 21.61 -10.49 14.17
C ASP A 242 22.21 -11.87 14.47
N LYS A 243 22.15 -12.74 13.45
CA LYS A 243 22.87 -14.02 13.29
C LYS A 243 22.49 -15.15 14.25
N LEU A 244 21.76 -16.13 13.70
CA LEU A 244 22.13 -17.56 13.66
C LEU A 244 20.94 -18.40 13.13
N LEU A 245 20.66 -18.33 11.83
CA LEU A 245 20.28 -19.48 10.99
C LEU A 245 20.16 -19.03 9.53
N GLU A 246 21.29 -19.07 8.82
CA GLU A 246 21.34 -19.06 7.36
C GLU A 246 21.07 -20.47 6.85
N VAL A 247 19.85 -21.00 6.96
CA VAL A 247 19.37 -22.07 6.07
C VAL A 247 17.85 -21.93 5.99
N GLU A 248 17.39 -21.41 4.84
CA GLU A 248 16.00 -21.21 4.42
C GLU A 248 15.20 -20.11 5.16
N ALA A 249 15.42 -18.87 4.69
CA ALA A 249 14.62 -17.66 4.91
C ALA A 249 14.51 -17.18 6.38
N GLY A 250 15.51 -16.39 6.79
CA GLY A 250 15.58 -15.75 8.10
C GLY A 250 14.34 -14.91 8.45
N TYR A 251 13.65 -15.31 9.51
CA TYR A 251 12.63 -14.51 10.19
C TYR A 251 13.18 -14.08 11.55
N SER A 252 13.44 -12.77 11.72
CA SER A 252 13.13 -11.98 12.93
C SER A 252 13.96 -10.70 13.03
N THR A 253 13.45 -9.62 12.45
CA THR A 253 13.65 -8.25 12.95
C THR A 253 12.32 -7.50 12.77
N ASN A 254 11.63 -7.24 13.88
CA ASN A 254 10.42 -6.40 14.02
C ASN A 254 9.67 -6.05 12.74
N GLU A 255 8.90 -7.00 12.22
CA GLU A 255 8.17 -6.78 10.99
C GLU A 255 7.03 -5.77 11.22
N PRO A 256 6.97 -4.66 10.45
CA PRO A 256 5.88 -3.70 10.60
C PRO A 256 4.53 -4.34 10.25
N ARG A 257 3.52 -4.19 11.11
CA ARG A 257 2.16 -4.73 10.88
C ARG A 257 1.59 -4.32 9.51
N GLN A 258 1.87 -3.10 9.07
CA GLN A 258 1.47 -2.61 7.75
C GLN A 258 2.07 -3.43 6.61
N ILE A 259 3.35 -3.80 6.72
CA ILE A 259 4.05 -4.63 5.74
C ILE A 259 3.50 -6.06 5.77
N ALA A 260 3.19 -6.60 6.95
CA ALA A 260 2.57 -7.91 7.07
C ALA A 260 1.18 -7.96 6.41
N VAL A 261 0.35 -6.92 6.58
CA VAL A 261 -0.94 -6.80 5.88
C VAL A 261 -0.73 -6.71 4.37
N GLN A 262 0.21 -5.88 3.92
CA GLN A 262 0.55 -5.76 2.50
C GLN A 262 0.95 -7.12 1.91
N GLN A 263 1.89 -7.83 2.54
CA GLN A 263 2.32 -9.16 2.09
C GLN A 263 1.18 -10.18 2.10
N SER A 264 0.26 -10.09 3.08
CA SER A 264 -0.91 -10.97 3.13
C SER A 264 -1.88 -10.71 1.97
N VAL A 265 -2.09 -9.45 1.60
CA VAL A 265 -2.91 -9.07 0.43
C VAL A 265 -2.24 -9.51 -0.87
N GLU A 266 -0.93 -9.28 -1.01
CA GLU A 266 -0.15 -9.73 -2.17
C GLU A 266 -0.21 -11.25 -2.35
N LYS A 267 -0.03 -12.00 -1.25
CA LYS A 267 -0.16 -13.46 -1.24
C LYS A 267 -1.58 -13.91 -1.54
N ALA A 268 -2.59 -13.23 -1.02
CA ALA A 268 -3.98 -13.56 -1.30
C ALA A 268 -4.35 -13.33 -2.77
N VAL A 269 -3.82 -12.28 -3.42
CA VAL A 269 -3.98 -12.09 -4.88
C VAL A 269 -3.32 -13.23 -5.65
N MET A 270 -2.10 -13.63 -5.28
CA MET A 270 -1.42 -14.78 -5.90
C MET A 270 -2.21 -16.08 -5.74
N ALA A 271 -2.72 -16.36 -4.54
CA ALA A 271 -3.56 -17.52 -4.26
C ALA A 271 -4.88 -17.45 -5.05
N LEU A 272 -5.48 -16.27 -5.19
CA LEU A 272 -6.69 -16.07 -5.98
C LEU A 272 -6.45 -16.42 -7.46
N ILE A 273 -5.30 -16.01 -8.03
CA ILE A 273 -4.90 -16.38 -9.40
C ILE A 273 -4.85 -17.91 -9.53
N ALA A 274 -4.26 -18.61 -8.56
CA ALA A 274 -4.17 -20.07 -8.56
C ALA A 274 -5.56 -20.73 -8.49
N GLU A 275 -6.38 -20.36 -7.51
CA GLU A 275 -7.76 -20.86 -7.36
C GLU A 275 -8.60 -20.59 -8.63
N GLY A 276 -8.46 -19.39 -9.21
CA GLY A 276 -9.16 -19.04 -10.43
C GLY A 276 -8.75 -19.90 -11.63
N ALA A 277 -7.46 -20.22 -11.74
CA ALA A 277 -6.94 -21.09 -12.78
C ALA A 277 -7.33 -22.56 -12.56
N MET A 278 -7.39 -23.04 -11.32
CA MET A 278 -7.85 -24.40 -10.99
C MET A 278 -9.33 -24.61 -11.30
N ARG A 279 -10.14 -23.55 -11.19
CA ARG A 279 -11.59 -23.55 -11.45
C ARG A 279 -11.95 -23.17 -12.88
N ASP A 280 -10.96 -23.01 -13.75
CA ASP A 280 -11.12 -22.59 -15.15
C ASP A 280 -11.89 -21.27 -15.33
N ILE A 281 -11.72 -20.34 -14.38
CA ILE A 281 -12.25 -18.96 -14.49
C ILE A 281 -11.38 -18.14 -15.44
N TRP A 282 -10.07 -18.38 -15.40
CA TRP A 282 -9.07 -17.80 -16.30
C TRP A 282 -7.93 -18.80 -16.55
N SER A 283 -7.09 -18.51 -17.54
CA SER A 283 -5.94 -19.34 -17.86
C SER A 283 -4.68 -18.51 -18.10
N PHE A 284 -3.53 -19.12 -17.81
CA PHE A 284 -2.22 -18.59 -18.19
C PHE A 284 -2.02 -18.72 -19.69
N ASP A 285 -1.10 -17.92 -20.22
CA ASP A 285 -0.70 -18.00 -21.63
C ASP A 285 -0.05 -19.36 -21.93
N ASN A 286 0.85 -19.81 -21.05
CA ASN A 286 1.49 -21.11 -21.14
C ASN A 286 0.86 -22.13 -20.17
N LYS A 287 0.37 -23.25 -20.71
CA LYS A 287 -0.24 -24.34 -19.93
C LYS A 287 0.75 -25.08 -19.03
N ASN A 288 2.03 -25.14 -19.38
CA ASN A 288 3.06 -25.76 -18.52
C ASN A 288 3.29 -24.91 -17.27
N GLU A 289 3.40 -23.59 -17.45
CA GLU A 289 3.54 -22.64 -16.34
C GLU A 289 2.30 -22.63 -15.44
N GLN A 290 1.10 -22.70 -16.04
CA GLN A 290 -0.15 -22.89 -15.27
C GLN A 290 -0.09 -24.12 -14.37
N ARG A 291 0.31 -25.27 -14.93
CA ARG A 291 0.38 -26.53 -14.17
C ARG A 291 1.39 -26.43 -13.03
N ALA A 292 2.59 -25.91 -13.31
CA ALA A 292 3.63 -25.74 -12.29
C ALA A 292 3.18 -24.77 -11.18
N PHE A 293 2.53 -23.66 -11.54
CA PHE A 293 2.03 -22.68 -10.58
C PHE A 293 0.92 -23.26 -9.69
N ILE A 294 -0.04 -23.98 -10.28
CA ILE A 294 -1.10 -24.67 -9.53
C ILE A 294 -0.51 -25.72 -8.60
N GLU A 295 0.47 -26.50 -9.06
CA GLU A 295 1.11 -27.53 -8.23
C GLU A 295 1.83 -26.90 -7.02
N GLY A 296 2.59 -25.82 -7.25
CA GLY A 296 3.23 -25.06 -6.17
C GLY A 296 2.21 -24.56 -5.14
N TYR A 297 1.10 -23.98 -5.59
CA TYR A 297 0.02 -23.54 -4.71
C TYR A 297 -0.60 -24.70 -3.90
N ARG A 298 -0.84 -25.84 -4.53
CA ARG A 298 -1.39 -27.03 -3.84
C ARG A 298 -0.42 -27.56 -2.80
N SER A 299 0.87 -27.65 -3.13
CA SER A 299 1.87 -28.13 -2.19
C SER A 299 1.92 -27.26 -0.92
N GLU A 300 1.77 -25.94 -1.07
CA GLU A 300 1.69 -25.01 0.06
C GLU A 300 0.39 -25.15 0.84
N LEU A 301 -0.77 -25.23 0.15
CA LEU A 301 -2.07 -25.36 0.80
C LEU A 301 -2.18 -26.62 1.67
N PHE A 302 -1.54 -27.71 1.25
CA PHE A 302 -1.55 -29.00 1.94
C PHE A 302 -0.26 -29.29 2.74
N ASN A 303 0.65 -28.32 2.89
CA ASN A 303 1.94 -28.50 3.59
C ASN A 303 2.74 -29.73 3.11
N GLY A 304 2.65 -30.10 1.84
CA GLY A 304 3.30 -31.30 1.29
C GLY A 304 2.68 -32.63 1.73
N ASP A 305 1.72 -32.63 2.67
CA ASP A 305 0.89 -33.79 3.01
C ASP A 305 -0.09 -33.99 1.87
N GLY A 306 0.38 -34.65 0.81
CA GLY A 306 -0.40 -34.91 -0.38
C GLY A 306 -1.75 -35.51 -0.03
N ALA A 307 -2.79 -34.66 -0.05
CA ALA A 307 -4.15 -35.07 -0.39
C ALA A 307 -4.11 -35.49 -1.88
N SER A 308 -3.42 -36.61 -2.09
CA SER A 308 -3.18 -37.28 -3.34
C SER A 308 -4.51 -37.88 -3.76
N SER A 309 -4.94 -37.52 -4.97
CA SER A 309 -6.20 -37.87 -5.61
C SER A 309 -7.46 -37.15 -5.08
N THR A 310 -8.17 -36.48 -5.99
CA THR A 310 -9.61 -36.13 -5.89
C THR A 310 -10.07 -34.84 -5.20
N THR A 311 -9.31 -33.75 -5.19
CA THR A 311 -9.97 -32.43 -5.10
C THR A 311 -10.39 -31.98 -6.49
N TYR A 312 -11.47 -32.56 -7.02
CA TYR A 312 -12.19 -31.92 -8.12
C TYR A 312 -12.80 -30.64 -7.54
N LEU A 313 -12.09 -29.51 -7.67
CA LEU A 313 -12.71 -28.23 -7.38
C LEU A 313 -13.84 -28.06 -8.40
N ALA A 314 -15.07 -28.10 -7.91
CA ALA A 314 -16.23 -27.91 -8.76
C ALA A 314 -16.09 -26.57 -9.48
N ARG A 315 -16.15 -26.62 -10.82
CA ARG A 315 -16.14 -25.42 -11.64
C ARG A 315 -17.42 -24.61 -11.33
N PRO A 316 -17.32 -23.27 -11.23
CA PRO A 316 -18.49 -22.41 -11.14
C PRO A 316 -19.44 -22.64 -12.33
N LYS A 317 -20.74 -22.39 -12.10
CA LYS A 317 -21.75 -22.45 -13.18
C LYS A 317 -21.57 -21.31 -14.18
N THR A 318 -21.17 -20.15 -13.70
CA THR A 318 -20.88 -18.96 -14.50
C THR A 318 -19.66 -19.24 -15.37
N ARG A 319 -19.88 -19.34 -16.68
CA ARG A 319 -18.81 -19.54 -17.65
C ARG A 319 -18.30 -18.20 -18.15
N SER A 320 -16.99 -18.08 -18.33
CA SER A 320 -16.35 -16.88 -18.90
C SER A 320 -16.78 -15.55 -18.26
N PRO A 321 -16.70 -15.40 -16.93
CA PRO A 321 -17.20 -14.22 -16.23
C PRO A 321 -16.53 -12.91 -16.68
N ALA A 322 -15.36 -12.96 -17.33
CA ALA A 322 -14.69 -11.78 -17.87
C ALA A 322 -15.16 -11.35 -19.28
N ALA A 323 -16.02 -12.13 -19.95
CA ALA A 323 -16.42 -11.92 -21.34
C ALA A 323 -17.64 -11.00 -21.51
N ILE A 324 -17.81 -9.99 -20.64
CA ILE A 324 -18.94 -9.07 -20.74
C ILE A 324 -18.64 -7.99 -21.80
N PRO A 325 -19.50 -7.82 -22.83
CA PRO A 325 -19.26 -6.88 -23.91
C PRO A 325 -19.32 -5.44 -23.41
N GLN A 326 -18.21 -4.71 -23.52
CA GLN A 326 -18.12 -3.30 -23.10
C GLN A 326 -19.13 -2.40 -23.82
N THR A 327 -19.73 -1.48 -23.06
CA THR A 327 -20.68 -0.49 -23.60
C THR A 327 -19.96 0.40 -24.61
N ARG A 328 -20.46 0.43 -25.85
CA ARG A 328 -19.96 1.31 -26.91
C ARG A 328 -20.98 2.41 -27.18
N PRO A 329 -20.55 3.67 -27.35
CA PRO A 329 -21.45 4.72 -27.79
C PRO A 329 -22.13 4.38 -29.11
N ARG A 330 -23.41 4.76 -29.25
CA ARG A 330 -24.10 4.70 -30.54
C ARG A 330 -23.59 5.83 -31.43
N THR A 331 -22.90 5.50 -32.51
CA THR A 331 -22.66 6.44 -33.61
C THR A 331 -23.98 6.68 -34.33
N ARG A 332 -24.67 7.78 -34.04
CA ARG A 332 -25.78 8.25 -34.89
C ARG A 332 -25.17 8.80 -36.19
N PRO A 333 -25.53 8.29 -37.38
CA PRO A 333 -25.16 8.97 -38.61
C PRO A 333 -25.90 10.32 -38.63
N VAL A 334 -25.16 11.42 -38.74
CA VAL A 334 -25.73 12.73 -38.99
C VAL A 334 -26.37 12.67 -40.38
N GLN A 335 -27.69 12.55 -40.45
CA GLN A 335 -28.40 12.83 -41.69
C GLN A 335 -28.31 14.34 -41.90
N VAL A 336 -27.32 14.78 -42.68
CA VAL A 336 -27.32 16.14 -43.22
C VAL A 336 -28.53 16.21 -44.14
N ARG A 337 -29.63 16.73 -43.61
CA ARG A 337 -30.79 17.09 -44.43
C ARG A 337 -30.32 18.27 -45.26
N THR A 338 -29.82 18.00 -46.47
CA THR A 338 -29.67 19.04 -47.49
C THR A 338 -31.05 19.63 -47.70
N GLN A 339 -31.29 20.82 -47.14
CA GLN A 339 -32.38 21.65 -47.59
C GLN A 339 -32.17 21.82 -49.10
N PRO A 340 -33.16 21.49 -49.95
CA PRO A 340 -33.13 21.90 -51.34
C PRO A 340 -32.88 23.41 -51.34
N ALA A 341 -31.88 23.86 -52.10
CA ALA A 341 -31.65 25.28 -52.29
C ALA A 341 -32.99 25.93 -52.67
N ALA A 342 -33.37 26.98 -51.93
CA ALA A 342 -34.55 27.77 -52.29
C ALA A 342 -34.42 28.20 -53.76
N PRO A 343 -35.47 28.10 -54.59
CA PRO A 343 -35.41 28.55 -55.97
C PRO A 343 -34.94 30.01 -56.00
N GLN A 344 -33.78 30.27 -56.61
CA GLN A 344 -33.19 31.62 -56.69
C GLN A 344 -33.91 32.54 -57.68
N ASP A 345 -34.96 32.07 -58.37
CA ASP A 345 -35.61 32.77 -59.47
C ASP A 345 -37.11 33.07 -59.24
N ALA A 346 -37.52 33.34 -58.00
CA ALA A 346 -38.83 33.96 -57.78
C ALA A 346 -38.72 35.47 -58.09
N PRO A 347 -39.41 36.01 -59.12
CA PRO A 347 -39.40 37.45 -59.37
C PRO A 347 -39.95 38.19 -58.16
N LEU A 348 -39.25 39.22 -57.70
CA LEU A 348 -39.74 40.09 -56.63
C LEU A 348 -41.13 40.63 -57.02
N PRO A 349 -42.12 40.58 -56.11
CA PRO A 349 -43.43 41.15 -56.38
C PRO A 349 -43.29 42.65 -56.70
N LYS A 350 -43.94 43.08 -57.78
CA LYS A 350 -43.93 44.49 -58.18
C LYS A 350 -44.49 45.36 -57.04
N PRO A 351 -43.92 46.54 -56.78
CA PRO A 351 -44.47 47.46 -55.79
C PRO A 351 -45.92 47.82 -56.18
N PRO A 352 -46.82 47.99 -55.20
CA PRO A 352 -48.19 48.43 -55.47
C PRO A 352 -48.16 49.82 -56.11
N GLU A 353 -48.95 50.00 -57.17
CA GLU A 353 -48.86 51.17 -58.06
C GLU A 353 -49.57 52.42 -57.51
N ASN A 354 -50.19 52.36 -56.33
CA ASN A 354 -50.96 53.48 -55.78
C ASN A 354 -50.50 53.77 -54.36
N GLY A 355 -49.93 54.97 -54.16
CA GLY A 355 -49.37 55.45 -52.90
C GLY A 355 -50.42 55.75 -51.83
N GLU A 356 -50.98 54.71 -51.21
CA GLU A 356 -51.72 54.87 -49.96
C GLU A 356 -50.76 54.77 -48.74
N PRO A 357 -50.82 55.73 -47.79
CA PRO A 357 -50.01 55.66 -46.58
C PRO A 357 -50.54 54.56 -45.66
N LEU A 358 -49.62 53.74 -45.14
CA LEU A 358 -49.89 52.73 -44.12
C LEU A 358 -50.44 53.41 -42.85
N GLY A 359 -51.68 53.05 -42.48
CA GLY A 359 -52.26 53.32 -41.16
C GLY A 359 -51.86 52.29 -40.12
#